data_AF-A0A662U943-F1
#
_entry.id   AF-A0A662U943-F1
#
_cell.length_a   1.000
_cell.length_b   1.000
_cell.length_c   1.000
_cell.angle_alpha   90.00
_cell.angle_beta   90.00
_cell.angle_gamma   90.00
#
_symmetry.space_group_name_H-M   'P 1'
#
loop_
_entity.id
_entity.type
_entity.pdbx_description
1 polymer ?
#
loop_
_entity_poly.entity_id
_entity_poly.type
_entity_poly.pdbx_seq_one_letter_code
_entity_poly.pdbx_strand_id
1 'polypeptide(L)'
;MKRLKIIGLVGVVIGVASLILSAYLFIREATVISLTRDIIGIALANCSAGSKELLVNWVDALAYMWSSSLLAVPVLSLILLLFSVIVLIEGGRAER
;
A
#
# COMPACT_ATOMS: atom_id res chain seq x y z
N MET A 1 23.73 -11.62 -22.48
CA MET A 1 23.15 -11.95 -21.16
C MET A 1 23.29 -10.84 -20.12
N LYS A 2 24.38 -10.06 -20.07
CA LYS A 2 24.50 -8.86 -19.21
C LYS A 2 23.28 -7.91 -19.20
N ARG A 3 22.62 -7.67 -20.34
CA ARG A 3 21.43 -6.80 -20.42
C ARG A 3 20.23 -7.34 -19.62
N LEU A 4 19.99 -8.64 -19.63
CA LEU A 4 18.92 -9.29 -18.86
C LEU A 4 19.16 -9.16 -17.34
N LYS A 5 20.42 -9.31 -16.91
CA LYS A 5 20.81 -9.09 -15.51
C LYS A 5 20.60 -7.65 -15.05
N ILE A 6 20.93 -6.66 -15.90
CA ILE A 6 20.69 -5.24 -15.59
C ILE A 6 19.19 -4.96 -15.47
N ILE A 7 18.37 -5.47 -16.39
CA ILE A 7 16.91 -5.30 -16.35
C ILE A 7 16.32 -5.95 -15.08
N GLY A 8 16.73 -7.17 -14.76
CA GLY A 8 16.29 -7.85 -13.52
C GLY A 8 16.72 -7.08 -12.26
N LEU A 9 17.95 -6.55 -12.23
CA LEU A 9 18.44 -5.77 -11.09
C LEU A 9 17.64 -4.47 -10.91
N VAL A 10 17.40 -3.73 -12.01
CA VAL A 10 16.57 -2.52 -12.00
C VAL A 10 15.16 -2.84 -11.52
N GLY A 11 14.57 -3.93 -12.01
CA GLY A 11 13.26 -4.38 -11.58
C GLY A 11 13.19 -4.75 -10.10
N VAL A 12 14.23 -5.37 -9.54
CA VAL A 12 14.33 -5.64 -8.09
C VAL A 12 14.42 -4.34 -7.30
N VAL A 13 15.24 -3.38 -7.72
CA VAL A 13 15.35 -2.06 -7.06
C VAL A 13 14.00 -1.33 -7.05
N ILE A 14 13.32 -1.30 -8.19
CA ILE A 14 11.98 -0.70 -8.31
C ILE A 14 10.99 -1.45 -7.42
N GLY A 15 10.98 -2.79 -7.44
CA GLY A 15 10.09 -3.59 -6.61
C GLY A 15 10.27 -3.32 -5.12
N VAL A 16 11.52 -3.26 -4.63
CA VAL A 16 11.81 -2.95 -3.23
C VAL A 16 11.37 -1.53 -2.87
N ALA A 17 11.68 -0.54 -3.73
CA ALA A 17 11.23 0.83 -3.52
C ALA A 17 9.71 0.95 -3.45
N SER A 18 8.98 0.23 -4.31
CA SER A 18 7.51 0.22 -4.31
C SER A 18 6.91 -0.47 -3.07
N LEU A 19 7.58 -1.49 -2.52
CA LEU A 19 7.18 -2.08 -1.24
C LEU A 19 7.37 -1.10 -0.07
N ILE A 20 8.49 -0.38 -0.03
CA ILE A 20 8.73 0.68 0.96
C ILE A 20 7.68 1.77 0.85
N LEU A 21 7.38 2.21 -0.38
CA LEU A 21 6.34 3.20 -0.64
C LEU A 21 4.96 2.70 -0.18
N SER A 22 4.65 1.43 -0.42
CA SER A 22 3.40 0.81 0.03
C SER A 22 3.30 0.84 1.56
N ALA A 23 4.35 0.43 2.28
CA ALA A 23 4.39 0.50 3.74
C ALA A 23 4.20 1.93 4.25
N TYR A 24 4.86 2.91 3.63
CA TYR A 24 4.66 4.32 3.95
C TYR A 24 3.21 4.79 3.74
N LEU A 25 2.59 4.40 2.62
CA LEU A 25 1.20 4.75 2.32
C LEU A 25 0.22 4.15 3.34
N PHE A 26 0.42 2.89 3.77
CA PHE A 26 -0.41 2.28 4.81
C PHE A 26 -0.24 2.95 6.18
N ILE A 27 0.99 3.31 6.57
CA ILE A 27 1.22 4.03 7.84
C ILE A 27 0.57 5.42 7.80
N ARG A 28 0.73 6.14 6.68
CA ARG A 28 0.12 7.45 6.47
C ARG A 28 -1.40 7.35 6.48
N GLU A 29 -1.96 6.34 5.82
CA GLU A 29 -3.39 6.06 5.83
C GLU A 29 -3.91 5.84 7.26
N ALA A 30 -3.30 4.93 8.01
CA ALA A 30 -3.69 4.65 9.39
C ALA A 30 -3.65 5.92 10.26
N THR A 31 -2.63 6.76 10.06
CA THR A 31 -2.49 8.04 10.76
C THR A 31 -3.61 9.01 10.40
N VAL A 32 -3.96 9.15 9.11
CA VAL A 32 -5.03 10.04 8.65
C VAL A 32 -6.40 9.56 9.14
N ILE A 33 -6.68 8.26 9.09
CA ILE A 33 -7.93 7.69 9.60
C ILE A 33 -8.04 7.93 11.12
N SER A 34 -6.97 7.70 11.87
CA SER A 34 -6.94 7.94 13.32
C SER A 34 -7.21 9.41 13.65
N LEU A 35 -6.51 10.34 12.98
CA LEU A 35 -6.74 11.79 13.13
C LEU A 35 -8.18 12.19 12.77
N THR A 36 -8.73 11.62 11.70
CA THR A 36 -10.11 11.89 11.27
C THR A 36 -11.10 11.43 12.32
N ARG A 37 -10.86 10.25 12.91
CA ARG A 37 -11.69 9.70 13.99
C ARG A 37 -11.60 10.55 15.26
N ASP A 38 -10.42 11.03 15.62
CA ASP A 38 -10.24 11.91 16.79
C ASP A 38 -10.91 13.27 16.61
N ILE A 39 -10.74 13.92 15.45
CA ILE A 39 -11.39 15.21 15.14
C ILE A 39 -12.91 15.06 15.16
N ILE A 40 -13.43 14.00 14.54
CA ILE A 40 -14.87 13.71 14.53
C ILE A 40 -15.36 13.38 15.94
N GLY A 41 -14.60 12.64 16.73
CA GLY A 41 -14.91 12.35 18.14
C GLY A 41 -15.04 13.61 18.99
N ILE A 42 -14.14 14.59 18.78
CA ILE A 42 -14.19 15.90 19.45
C ILE A 42 -15.39 16.72 18.97
N ALA A 43 -15.64 16.78 17.66
CA ALA A 43 -16.75 17.52 17.08
C ALA A 43 -18.13 16.96 17.48
N LEU A 44 -18.21 15.64 17.66
CA LEU A 44 -19.43 14.93 18.03
C LEU A 44 -19.79 15.04 19.50
N ALA A 45 -18.96 15.64 20.37
CA ALA A 45 -19.22 15.72 21.81
C ALA A 45 -20.64 16.24 22.14
N ASN A 46 -21.19 17.13 21.29
CA ASN A 46 -22.50 17.77 21.47
C ASN A 46 -23.63 17.23 20.56
N CYS A 47 -23.41 16.14 19.80
CA CYS A 47 -24.43 15.58 18.91
C CYS A 47 -25.27 14.47 19.56
N SER A 48 -26.50 14.28 19.05
CA SER A 48 -27.41 13.19 19.47
C SER A 48 -26.81 11.80 19.16
N ALA A 49 -27.21 10.78 19.92
CA ALA A 49 -26.66 9.43 19.82
C ALA A 49 -26.79 8.83 18.39
N GLY A 50 -27.91 9.06 17.70
CA GLY A 50 -28.11 8.56 16.34
C GLY A 50 -27.22 9.22 15.29
N SER A 51 -26.92 10.52 15.44
CA SER A 51 -25.99 11.23 14.55
C SER A 51 -24.55 10.81 14.76
N LYS A 52 -24.17 10.40 15.99
CA LYS A 52 -22.84 9.87 16.30
C LYS A 52 -22.57 8.54 15.59
N GLU A 53 -23.51 7.62 15.67
CA GLU A 53 -23.38 6.27 15.10
C GLU A 53 -23.27 6.31 13.58
N LEU A 54 -24.06 7.17 12.93
CA LEU A 54 -24.06 7.34 11.47
C LEU A 54 -22.73 7.91 10.96
N LEU A 55 -22.14 8.86 11.68
CA LEU A 55 -20.84 9.46 11.35
C LEU A 55 -19.67 8.48 11.58
N VAL A 56 -19.69 7.72 12.67
CA VAL A 56 -18.67 6.68 12.91
C VAL A 56 -18.72 5.61 11.82
N ASN A 57 -19.92 5.12 11.47
CA ASN A 57 -20.09 4.15 10.38
C ASN A 57 -19.61 4.71 9.03
N TRP A 58 -19.82 6.00 8.77
CA TRP A 58 -19.30 6.66 7.57
C TRP A 58 -17.78 6.73 7.54
N VAL A 59 -17.14 7.04 8.67
CA VAL A 59 -15.66 7.05 8.79
C VAL A 59 -15.09 5.66 8.58
N ASP A 60 -15.71 4.63 9.16
CA ASP A 60 -15.28 3.25 9.00
C ASP A 60 -15.45 2.76 7.55
N ALA A 61 -16.55 3.13 6.89
CA ALA A 61 -16.75 2.83 5.46
C ALA A 61 -15.73 3.54 4.57
N LEU A 62 -15.44 4.82 4.84
CA LEU A 62 -14.43 5.58 4.10
C LEU A 62 -13.03 4.99 4.28
N ALA A 63 -12.68 4.63 5.52
CA ALA A 63 -11.44 3.94 5.85
C ALA A 63 -11.31 2.61 5.09
N TYR A 64 -12.37 1.80 5.06
CA TYR A 64 -12.38 0.53 4.35
C TYR A 64 -12.18 0.68 2.83
N MET A 65 -12.89 1.63 2.19
CA MET A 65 -12.75 1.90 0.76
C MET A 65 -11.36 2.40 0.38
N TRP A 66 -10.78 3.24 1.25
CA TRP A 66 -9.44 3.78 1.05
C TRP A 66 -8.37 2.69 1.14
N SER A 67 -8.47 1.82 2.15
CA SER A 67 -7.52 0.73 2.35
C SER A 67 -7.59 -0.32 1.25
N SER A 68 -8.81 -0.61 0.80
CA SER A 68 -9.05 -1.49 -0.35
C SER A 68 -8.39 -0.96 -1.63
N SER A 69 -8.35 0.36 -1.81
CA SER A 69 -7.72 1.00 -2.97
C SER A 69 -6.19 0.93 -2.91
N LEU A 70 -5.61 0.96 -1.71
CA LEU A 70 -4.17 0.90 -1.49
C LEU A 70 -3.58 -0.50 -1.63
N LEU A 71 -4.38 -1.56 -1.43
CA LEU A 71 -3.95 -2.96 -1.58
C LEU A 71 -3.45 -3.34 -2.97
N ALA A 72 -3.86 -2.62 -4.02
CA ALA A 72 -3.36 -2.88 -5.37
C ALA A 72 -1.85 -2.60 -5.52
N VAL A 73 -1.31 -1.62 -4.79
CA VAL A 73 0.09 -1.19 -4.87
C VAL A 73 1.06 -2.27 -4.37
N PRO A 74 0.93 -2.86 -3.17
CA PRO A 74 1.83 -3.93 -2.72
C PRO A 74 1.70 -5.18 -3.57
N VAL A 75 0.49 -5.53 -4.05
CA VAL A 75 0.27 -6.71 -4.90
C VAL A 75 1.02 -6.57 -6.23
N LEU A 76 0.86 -5.43 -6.92
CA LEU A 76 1.61 -5.15 -8.15
C LEU A 76 3.12 -5.12 -7.92
N SER A 77 3.56 -4.54 -6.79
CA SER A 77 4.97 -4.48 -6.41
C SER A 77 5.57 -5.87 -6.22
N LEU A 78 4.83 -6.78 -5.58
CA LEU A 78 5.23 -8.17 -5.37
C LEU A 78 5.34 -8.93 -6.70
N ILE A 79 4.35 -8.77 -7.58
CA ILE A 79 4.38 -9.38 -8.93
C ILE A 79 5.61 -8.89 -9.71
N LEU A 80 5.87 -7.59 -9.69
CA LEU A 80 7.00 -6.99 -10.38
C LEU A 80 8.34 -7.49 -9.82
N LEU A 81 8.45 -7.63 -8.50
CA LEU A 81 9.64 -8.14 -7.84
C LEU A 81 9.88 -9.62 -8.16
N LEU A 82 8.84 -10.44 -8.11
CA LEU A 82 8.90 -11.86 -8.52
C LEU A 82 9.35 -12.00 -9.97
N PHE A 83 8.75 -11.24 -10.88
CA PHE A 83 9.13 -11.27 -12.29
C PHE A 83 10.60 -10.86 -12.49
N SER A 84 11.04 -9.82 -11.78
CA SER A 84 12.41 -9.31 -11.86
C SER A 84 13.43 -10.32 -11.33
N VAL A 85 13.11 -11.04 -10.25
CA VAL A 85 13.94 -12.12 -9.71
C VAL A 85 14.02 -13.29 -10.69
N ILE A 86 12.90 -13.70 -11.30
CA ILE A 86 12.89 -14.77 -12.32
C ILE A 86 13.78 -14.40 -13.50
N VAL A 87 13.67 -13.16 -14.02
CA VAL A 87 14.52 -12.66 -15.11
C VAL A 87 16.01 -12.68 -14.72
N LEU A 88 16.33 -12.37 -13.45
CA LEU A 88 17.70 -12.42 -12.96
C LEU A 88 18.26 -13.85 -12.90
N ILE A 89 17.44 -14.82 -12.44
CA ILE A 89 17.79 -16.24 -12.34
C ILE A 89 18.02 -16.84 -13.74
N GLU A 90 17.09 -16.61 -14.66
CA GLU A 90 17.19 -17.10 -16.04
C GLU A 90 18.37 -16.45 -16.77
N GLY A 91 18.59 -15.16 -16.57
CA GLY A 91 19.77 -14.46 -17.09
C GLY A 91 21.10 -14.96 -16.51
N GLY A 92 21.09 -15.57 -15.32
CA GLY A 92 22.24 -16.21 -14.68
C GLY A 92 22.47 -17.66 -15.16
N ARG A 93 21.41 -18.42 -15.38
CA ARG A 93 21.47 -19.78 -15.94
C ARG A 93 22.00 -19.80 -17.36
N ALA A 94 21.58 -18.85 -18.18
CA ALA A 94 21.98 -18.83 -19.58
C ALA A 94 23.49 -18.54 -19.78
N GLU A 95 24.18 -17.99 -18.77
CA GLU A 95 25.64 -17.80 -18.80
C GLU A 95 26.46 -19.03 -18.34
N ARG A 96 25.81 -20.10 -17.85
CA ARG A 96 26.46 -21.39 -17.53
C ARG A 96 26.35 -22.35 -18.70
#